data_AF-A0A6G1X6F3-F1
#
_entry.id   AF-A0A6G1X6F3-F1
#
_cell.length_a   1.000
_cell.length_b   1.000
_cell.length_c   1.000
_cell.angle_alpha   90.00
_cell.angle_beta   90.00
_cell.angle_gamma   90.00
#
_symmetry.space_group_name_H-M   'P 1'
#
loop_
_entity.id
_entity.type
_entity.pdbx_description
1 polymer ?
#
loop_
_entity_poly.entity_id
_entity_poly.type
_entity_poly.pdbx_seq_one_letter_code
_entity_poly.pdbx_strand_id
1 'polypeptide(L)'
;MMNLVVFLFVIAPISIVLHELGHAGSAYLLKADCIHFSIGIGKERKVIRVGRLFIHLHTLPFMGGHAASEKELDFSKMEKILISSAGPLVNGLVAVLILSLFPLGTSNILSLTFYFNLWLAIMNIIPFRVGQKKSDGYVCMEIIFNTFRRKRK
;
A
#
# COMPACT_ATOMS: atom_id res chain seq x y z
N MET A 1 -26.29 -10.26 -0.20
CA MET A 1 -26.07 -9.26 -1.27
C MET A 1 -25.50 -7.94 -0.73
N MET A 2 -26.15 -7.28 0.25
CA MET A 2 -25.69 -5.99 0.82
C MET A 2 -24.23 -6.00 1.30
N ASN A 3 -23.81 -7.02 2.08
CA ASN A 3 -22.43 -7.11 2.61
C ASN A 3 -21.37 -7.16 1.50
N LEU A 4 -21.69 -7.77 0.36
CA LEU A 4 -20.76 -7.88 -0.77
C LEU A 4 -20.63 -6.56 -1.52
N VAL A 5 -21.73 -5.80 -1.65
CA VAL A 5 -21.70 -4.44 -2.21
C VAL A 5 -20.88 -3.51 -1.31
N VAL A 6 -21.13 -3.52 0.01
CA VAL A 6 -20.34 -2.74 0.97
C VAL A 6 -18.87 -3.14 0.92
N PHE A 7 -18.59 -4.44 0.82
CA PHE A 7 -17.22 -4.92 0.68
C PHE A 7 -16.52 -4.37 -0.55
N LEU A 8 -17.13 -4.51 -1.74
CA LEU A 8 -16.50 -4.11 -3.00
C LEU A 8 -16.32 -2.61 -3.16
N PHE A 9 -17.29 -1.81 -2.70
CA PHE A 9 -17.29 -0.36 -2.94
C PHE A 9 -16.78 0.47 -1.76
N VAL A 10 -16.67 -0.12 -0.57
CA VAL A 10 -16.25 0.61 0.65
C VAL A 10 -15.04 -0.05 1.28
N ILE A 11 -15.16 -1.32 1.69
CA ILE A 11 -14.10 -1.99 2.46
C ILE A 11 -12.83 -2.16 1.63
N ALA A 12 -12.96 -2.67 0.40
CA ALA A 12 -11.81 -2.94 -0.45
C ALA A 12 -11.07 -1.65 -0.86
N PRO A 13 -11.75 -0.59 -1.34
CA PRO A 13 -11.09 0.68 -1.66
C PRO A 13 -10.44 1.31 -0.42
N ILE A 14 -11.10 1.31 0.75
CA ILE A 14 -10.52 1.85 1.98
C ILE A 14 -9.27 1.08 2.38
N SER A 15 -9.29 -0.26 2.32
CA SER A 15 -8.14 -1.08 2.69
C SER A 15 -6.95 -0.89 1.74
N ILE A 16 -7.22 -0.64 0.45
CA ILE A 16 -6.19 -0.27 -0.53
C ILE A 16 -5.66 1.14 -0.24
N VAL A 17 -6.52 2.11 0.07
CA VAL A 17 -6.08 3.45 0.45
C VAL A 17 -5.19 3.40 1.69
N LEU A 18 -5.55 2.62 2.71
CA LEU A 18 -4.73 2.43 3.90
C LEU A 18 -3.37 1.80 3.57
N HIS A 19 -3.33 0.83 2.66
CA HIS A 19 -2.09 0.25 2.14
C HIS A 19 -1.17 1.31 1.54
N GLU A 20 -1.69 2.07 0.57
CA GLU A 20 -0.92 3.10 -0.11
C GLU A 20 -0.51 4.25 0.83
N LEU A 21 -1.34 4.55 1.85
CA LEU A 21 -1.00 5.50 2.91
C LEU A 21 0.16 4.99 3.78
N GLY A 22 0.34 3.68 3.94
CA GLY A 22 1.53 3.12 4.58
C GLY A 22 2.81 3.50 3.83
N HIS A 23 2.83 3.34 2.51
CA HIS A 23 3.96 3.76 1.67
C HIS A 23 4.17 5.27 1.70
N ALA A 24 3.10 6.05 1.51
CA ALA A 24 3.20 7.51 1.52
C ALA A 24 3.64 8.03 2.89
N GLY A 25 3.11 7.48 3.98
CA GLY A 25 3.45 7.87 5.35
C GLY A 25 4.91 7.56 5.69
N SER A 26 5.39 6.37 5.35
CA SER A 26 6.81 6.01 5.56
C SER A 26 7.75 6.87 4.70
N ALA A 27 7.41 7.16 3.44
CA ALA A 27 8.17 8.08 2.60
C ALA A 27 8.20 9.50 3.19
N TYR A 28 7.08 9.97 3.73
CA TYR A 28 7.00 11.27 4.42
C TYR A 28 7.91 11.33 5.65
N LEU A 29 7.88 10.29 6.50
CA LEU A 29 8.76 10.19 7.67
C LEU A 29 10.24 10.14 7.30
N LEU A 30 10.57 9.53 6.15
CA LEU A 30 11.93 9.45 5.60
C LEU A 30 12.33 10.69 4.79
N LYS A 31 11.56 11.77 4.92
CA LYS A 31 11.81 13.09 4.30
C LYS A 31 11.90 13.01 2.78
N ALA A 32 10.97 12.31 2.15
CA ALA A 32 10.75 12.44 0.71
C ALA A 32 10.57 13.92 0.34
N ASP A 33 11.05 14.29 -0.85
CA ASP A 33 10.90 15.64 -1.38
C ASP A 33 9.53 15.80 -2.05
N CYS A 34 9.09 14.75 -2.76
CA CYS A 34 7.78 14.67 -3.37
C CYS A 34 7.15 13.30 -3.13
N ILE A 35 5.86 13.28 -2.82
CA ILE A 35 5.06 12.06 -2.65
C ILE A 35 3.81 12.20 -3.50
N HIS A 36 3.64 11.32 -4.47
CA HIS A 36 2.48 11.22 -5.33
C HIS A 36 1.57 10.11 -4.83
N PHE A 37 0.38 10.50 -4.39
CA PHE A 37 -0.64 9.59 -3.89
C PHE A 37 -1.83 9.60 -4.84
N SER A 38 -1.99 8.55 -5.62
CA SER A 38 -3.05 8.44 -6.62
C SER A 38 -4.18 7.56 -6.10
N ILE A 39 -5.40 8.08 -6.16
CA ILE A 39 -6.62 7.36 -5.79
C ILE A 39 -7.45 7.14 -7.05
N GLY A 40 -7.70 5.87 -7.36
CA GLY A 40 -8.48 5.46 -8.51
C GLY A 40 -7.68 5.18 -9.78
N ILE A 41 -8.42 4.84 -10.84
CA ILE A 41 -7.88 4.63 -12.20
C ILE A 41 -8.59 5.54 -13.22
N GLY A 42 -7.95 5.69 -14.39
CA GLY A 42 -8.47 6.46 -15.53
C GLY A 42 -7.88 7.88 -15.61
N LYS A 43 -8.61 8.80 -16.27
CA LYS A 43 -8.14 10.18 -16.44
C LYS A 43 -8.06 10.90 -15.10
N GLU A 44 -6.95 11.58 -14.85
CA GLU A 44 -6.78 12.47 -13.71
C GLU A 44 -7.78 13.63 -13.80
N ARG A 45 -8.51 13.88 -12.72
CA ARG A 45 -9.52 14.95 -12.63
C ARG A 45 -9.04 16.12 -11.81
N LYS A 46 -8.31 15.84 -10.73
CA LYS A 46 -7.89 16.87 -9.77
C LYS A 46 -6.59 16.44 -9.10
N VAL A 47 -5.71 17.42 -8.90
CA VAL A 47 -4.52 17.29 -8.06
C VAL A 47 -4.67 18.24 -6.88
N ILE A 48 -4.52 17.71 -5.68
CA ILE A 48 -4.51 18.49 -4.43
C ILE A 48 -3.09 18.43 -3.87
N ARG A 49 -2.45 19.59 -3.71
CA ARG A 49 -1.11 19.68 -3.12
C ARG A 49 -1.22 20.10 -1.66
N VAL A 50 -0.64 19.30 -0.76
CA VAL A 50 -0.48 19.61 0.66
C VAL A 50 1.00 19.47 1.02
N GLY A 51 1.74 20.58 0.97
CA GLY A 51 3.19 20.59 1.16
C GLY A 51 3.92 19.76 0.10
N ARG A 52 4.48 18.62 0.53
CA ARG A 52 5.22 17.64 -0.30
C ARG A 52 4.35 16.51 -0.84
N LEU A 53 3.08 16.43 -0.41
CA LEU A 53 2.12 15.42 -0.83
C LEU A 53 1.26 15.96 -1.98
N PHE A 54 1.25 15.22 -3.09
CA PHE A 54 0.41 15.46 -4.25
C PHE A 54 -0.63 14.34 -4.33
N ILE A 55 -1.90 14.69 -4.10
CA ILE A 55 -3.02 13.75 -4.13
C ILE A 55 -3.68 13.84 -5.50
N HIS A 56 -3.55 12.79 -6.29
CA HIS A 56 -4.12 12.67 -7.63
C HIS A 56 -5.45 11.91 -7.55
N LEU A 57 -6.54 12.58 -7.92
CA LEU A 57 -7.88 11.99 -7.93
C LEU A 57 -8.26 11.64 -9.37
N HIS A 58 -8.46 10.35 -9.63
CA HIS A 58 -8.86 9.84 -10.93
C HIS A 58 -10.37 9.66 -11.05
N THR A 59 -10.84 9.41 -12.27
CA THR A 59 -12.26 9.36 -12.61
C THR A 59 -12.99 8.22 -11.89
N LEU A 60 -12.31 7.09 -11.62
CA LEU A 60 -12.86 5.96 -10.86
C LEU A 60 -12.12 5.80 -9.53
N PRO A 61 -12.45 6.59 -8.49
CA PRO A 61 -11.70 6.65 -7.23
C PRO A 61 -11.78 5.34 -6.43
N PHE A 62 -12.79 4.51 -6.67
CA PHE A 62 -13.00 3.23 -5.97
C PHE A 62 -12.17 2.09 -6.54
N MET A 63 -11.44 2.31 -7.63
CA MET A 63 -10.68 1.27 -8.30
C MET A 63 -9.18 1.55 -8.21
N GLY A 64 -8.52 0.85 -7.30
CA GLY A 64 -7.06 0.92 -7.13
C GLY A 64 -6.57 2.17 -6.42
N GLY A 65 -5.28 2.14 -6.11
CA GLY A 65 -4.50 3.25 -5.59
C GLY A 65 -3.04 3.02 -5.95
N HIS A 66 -2.24 4.09 -5.93
CA HIS A 66 -0.81 3.98 -6.13
C HIS A 66 -0.08 5.13 -5.45
N ALA A 67 0.85 4.81 -4.56
CA ALA A 67 1.79 5.74 -3.99
C ALA A 67 3.16 5.63 -4.67
N ALA A 68 3.69 6.76 -5.10
CA ALA A 68 5.06 6.91 -5.58
C ALA A 68 5.75 8.03 -4.80
N SER A 69 7.04 7.90 -4.53
CA SER A 69 7.79 8.89 -3.76
C SER A 69 9.18 9.10 -4.34
N GLU A 70 9.62 10.34 -4.35
CA GLU A 70 10.90 10.78 -4.88
C GLU A 70 11.68 11.59 -3.84
N LYS A 71 13.01 11.46 -3.91
CA LYS A 71 13.97 12.17 -3.06
C LYS A 71 15.17 12.55 -3.92
N GLU A 72 15.63 13.80 -3.82
CA GLU A 72 16.73 14.38 -4.61
C GLU A 72 18.01 13.57 -4.44
N LEU A 73 18.33 13.22 -3.20
CA LEU A 73 19.27 12.14 -2.89
C LEU A 73 18.47 10.84 -2.79
N ASP A 74 18.54 10.03 -3.85
CA ASP A 74 17.82 8.76 -3.98
C ASP A 74 17.83 7.97 -2.66
N PHE A 75 16.68 7.37 -2.32
CA PHE A 75 16.53 6.64 -1.07
C PHE A 75 17.59 5.55 -0.93
N SER A 76 18.18 5.47 0.25
CA SER A 76 19.02 4.34 0.63
C SER A 76 18.23 3.03 0.53
N LYS A 77 18.95 1.93 0.42
CA LYS A 77 18.34 0.61 0.26
C LYS A 77 17.41 0.25 1.41
N MET A 78 17.78 0.61 2.64
CA MET A 78 16.95 0.37 3.82
C MET A 78 15.72 1.26 3.81
N GLU A 79 15.83 2.53 3.39
CA GLU A 79 14.68 3.41 3.21
C GLU A 79 13.70 2.83 2.18
N LYS A 80 14.18 2.34 1.02
CA LYS A 80 13.31 1.71 0.00
C LYS A 80 12.60 0.45 0.53
N ILE A 81 13.30 -0.39 1.30
CA ILE A 81 12.70 -1.58 1.93
C ILE A 81 11.65 -1.16 2.97
N LEU A 82 11.94 -0.16 3.80
CA LEU A 82 10.98 0.35 4.79
C LEU A 82 9.73 0.92 4.10
N ILE A 83 9.91 1.72 3.04
CA ILE A 83 8.80 2.30 2.28
C ILE A 83 7.94 1.19 1.68
N SER A 84 8.54 0.24 0.96
CA SER A 84 7.79 -0.86 0.34
C SER A 84 7.17 -1.81 1.37
N SER A 85 7.78 -2.01 2.55
CA SER A 85 7.18 -2.88 3.57
C SER A 85 6.05 -2.19 4.35
N ALA A 86 5.98 -0.86 4.35
CA ALA A 86 5.02 -0.11 5.17
C ALA A 86 3.56 -0.35 4.76
N GLY A 87 3.24 -0.48 3.47
CA GLY A 87 1.89 -0.78 3.01
C GLY A 87 1.36 -2.11 3.57
N PRO A 88 2.04 -3.24 3.31
CA PRO A 88 1.66 -4.54 3.87
C PRO A 88 1.58 -4.54 5.41
N LEU A 89 2.50 -3.82 6.08
CA LEU A 89 2.49 -3.70 7.54
C LEU A 89 1.26 -2.96 8.06
N VAL A 90 0.80 -1.91 7.38
CA VAL A 90 -0.43 -1.20 7.76
C VAL A 90 -1.64 -2.13 7.64
N ASN A 91 -1.78 -2.88 6.55
CA ASN A 91 -2.89 -3.84 6.43
C ASN A 91 -2.79 -4.96 7.48
N GLY A 92 -1.59 -5.45 7.77
CA GLY A 92 -1.36 -6.42 8.84
C GLY A 92 -1.78 -5.88 10.21
N LEU A 93 -1.43 -4.62 10.52
CA LEU A 93 -1.83 -3.95 11.75
C LEU A 93 -3.36 -3.80 11.84
N VAL A 94 -4.03 -3.41 10.75
CA VAL A 94 -5.50 -3.33 10.70
C VAL A 94 -6.13 -4.70 10.98
N ALA A 95 -5.62 -5.78 10.38
CA ALA A 95 -6.12 -7.12 10.63
C ALA A 95 -5.94 -7.54 12.09
N VAL A 96 -4.78 -7.27 12.70
CA VAL A 96 -4.53 -7.53 14.13
C VAL A 96 -5.48 -6.73 15.02
N LEU A 97 -5.67 -5.44 14.76
CA LEU A 97 -6.57 -4.58 15.53
C LEU A 97 -8.02 -5.09 15.47
N ILE A 98 -8.49 -5.51 14.30
CA ILE A 98 -9.85 -6.09 14.17
C ILE A 98 -9.96 -7.35 15.01
N LEU A 99 -8.98 -8.26 14.92
CA LEU A 99 -8.99 -9.52 15.67
C LEU A 99 -8.93 -9.30 17.19
N SER A 100 -8.18 -8.30 17.66
CA SER A 100 -8.05 -7.98 19.09
C SER A 100 -9.29 -7.29 19.67
N LEU A 101 -9.96 -6.43 18.89
CA LEU A 101 -11.11 -5.66 19.37
C LEU A 101 -12.44 -6.38 19.14
N PHE A 102 -12.52 -7.27 18.16
CA PHE A 102 -13.74 -7.94 17.76
C PHE A 102 -13.49 -9.44 17.50
N PRO A 103 -14.15 -10.34 18.25
CA PRO A 103 -14.12 -11.76 17.92
C PRO A 103 -14.56 -12.03 16.48
N LEU A 104 -13.89 -12.98 15.81
CA LEU A 104 -14.31 -13.40 14.47
C LEU A 104 -15.73 -13.96 14.52
N GLY A 105 -16.57 -13.54 13.59
CA GLY A 105 -17.99 -13.92 13.54
C GLY A 105 -18.95 -12.92 14.22
N THR A 106 -18.45 -11.89 14.91
CA THR A 106 -19.31 -10.80 15.43
C THR A 106 -20.07 -10.06 14.32
N SER A 107 -19.45 -9.87 13.16
CA SER A 107 -20.09 -9.27 11.99
C SER A 107 -19.45 -9.76 10.70
N ASN A 108 -20.28 -10.09 9.71
CA ASN A 108 -19.81 -10.47 8.38
C ASN A 108 -18.94 -9.39 7.74
N ILE A 109 -19.25 -8.11 7.96
CA ILE A 109 -18.48 -6.98 7.44
C ILE A 109 -17.10 -6.93 8.11
N LEU A 110 -17.03 -7.09 9.43
CA LEU A 110 -15.76 -7.10 10.16
C LEU A 110 -14.89 -8.29 9.74
N SER A 111 -15.48 -9.49 9.60
CA SER A 111 -14.77 -10.67 9.09
C SER A 111 -14.23 -10.43 7.68
N LEU A 112 -15.02 -9.85 6.77
CA LEU A 112 -14.55 -9.51 5.42
C LEU A 112 -13.42 -8.48 5.44
N THR A 113 -13.51 -7.44 6.27
CA THR A 113 -12.44 -6.46 6.43
C THR A 113 -11.17 -7.12 6.95
N PHE A 114 -11.27 -7.99 7.96
CA PHE A 114 -10.15 -8.76 8.48
C PHE A 114 -9.48 -9.61 7.41
N TYR A 115 -10.25 -10.49 6.75
CA TYR A 115 -9.70 -11.41 5.74
C TYR A 115 -9.09 -10.67 4.56
N PHE A 116 -9.69 -9.56 4.13
CA PHE A 116 -9.18 -8.79 3.01
C PHE A 116 -7.89 -8.05 3.35
N ASN A 117 -7.78 -7.44 4.53
CA ASN A 117 -6.53 -6.80 4.97
C ASN A 117 -5.42 -7.83 5.18
N LEU A 118 -5.74 -8.98 5.77
CA LEU A 118 -4.80 -10.08 5.92
C LEU A 118 -4.34 -10.60 4.56
N TRP A 119 -5.26 -10.81 3.62
CA TRP A 119 -4.95 -11.22 2.26
C TRP A 119 -4.07 -10.19 1.53
N LEU A 120 -4.40 -8.90 1.61
CA LEU A 120 -3.58 -7.83 1.03
C LEU A 120 -2.16 -7.80 1.61
N ALA A 121 -2.01 -7.98 2.92
CA ALA A 121 -0.71 -8.03 3.57
C ALA A 121 0.10 -9.24 3.08
N ILE A 122 -0.50 -10.44 3.11
CA ILE A 122 0.18 -11.67 2.67
C ILE A 122 0.59 -11.59 1.21
N MET A 123 -0.34 -11.20 0.32
CA MET A 123 -0.07 -11.14 -1.11
C MET A 123 1.04 -10.12 -1.41
N ASN A 124 1.03 -8.95 -0.78
CA ASN A 124 2.10 -7.98 -1.05
C ASN A 124 3.45 -8.36 -0.43
N ILE A 125 3.50 -9.19 0.62
CA ILE A 125 4.76 -9.74 1.15
C ILE A 125 5.34 -10.84 0.25
N ILE A 126 4.50 -11.62 -0.43
CA ILE A 126 4.97 -12.68 -1.33
C ILE A 126 5.65 -12.04 -2.55
N PRO A 127 6.91 -12.39 -2.87
CA PRO A 127 7.62 -11.80 -3.99
C PRO A 127 7.12 -12.39 -5.31
N PHE A 128 6.22 -11.66 -5.98
CA PHE A 128 5.73 -12.02 -7.31
C PHE A 128 5.65 -10.79 -8.22
N ARG A 129 5.51 -11.05 -9.52
CA ARG A 129 5.40 -10.02 -10.55
C ARG A 129 4.30 -10.39 -11.52
N VAL A 130 3.40 -9.46 -11.81
CA VAL A 130 2.35 -9.62 -12.82
C VAL A 130 2.55 -8.56 -13.89
N GLY A 131 3.00 -8.99 -15.07
CA GLY A 131 3.42 -8.08 -16.14
C GLY A 131 4.55 -7.15 -15.66
N GLN A 132 4.30 -5.83 -15.71
CA GLN A 132 5.26 -4.84 -15.23
C GLN A 132 5.15 -4.52 -13.73
N LYS A 133 4.05 -4.92 -13.08
CA LYS A 133 3.81 -4.61 -11.66
C LYS A 133 4.51 -5.63 -10.77
N LYS A 134 5.30 -5.13 -9.81
CA LYS A 134 5.99 -5.91 -8.77
C LYS A 134 5.17 -5.81 -7.49
N SER A 135 5.08 -6.90 -6.72
CA SER A 135 4.63 -6.81 -5.33
C SER A 135 5.70 -6.12 -4.46
N ASP A 136 5.31 -5.63 -3.29
CA ASP A 136 6.26 -5.02 -2.35
C ASP A 136 7.37 -5.98 -1.92
N GLY A 137 7.01 -7.22 -1.63
CA GLY A 137 7.94 -8.29 -1.32
C GLY A 137 8.95 -8.53 -2.43
N TYR A 138 8.53 -8.39 -3.70
CA TYR A 138 9.44 -8.49 -4.83
C TYR A 138 10.44 -7.32 -4.85
N VAL A 139 9.98 -6.09 -4.59
CA VAL A 139 10.83 -4.90 -4.49
C VAL A 139 11.87 -5.07 -3.38
N CYS A 140 11.43 -5.49 -2.19
CA CYS A 140 12.31 -5.80 -1.06
C CYS A 140 13.34 -6.87 -1.42
N MET A 141 12.90 -7.99 -1.99
CA MET A 141 13.76 -9.10 -2.40
C MET A 141 14.81 -8.64 -3.43
N GLU A 142 14.41 -7.90 -4.45
CA GLU A 142 15.31 -7.40 -5.49
C GLU A 142 16.41 -6.49 -4.92
N ILE A 143 16.08 -5.60 -3.97
CA ILE A 143 17.04 -4.73 -3.30
C ILE A 143 18.04 -5.54 -2.47
N ILE A 144 17.55 -6.55 -1.74
CA ILE A 144 18.38 -7.43 -0.91
C ILE A 144 19.35 -8.23 -1.80
N PHE A 145 18.85 -8.90 -2.84
CA PHE A 145 19.68 -9.70 -3.75
C PHE A 145 20.74 -8.86 -4.48
N ASN A 146 20.38 -7.66 -4.95
CA ASN A 146 21.32 -6.76 -5.62
C ASN A 146 22.42 -6.25 -4.67
N THR A 147 22.14 -6.19 -3.37
CA THR A 147 23.13 -5.85 -2.34
C THR A 147 24.15 -6.96 -2.15
N PHE A 148 23.70 -8.21 -2.07
CA PHE A 148 24.59 -9.37 -1.95
C PHE A 148 25.46 -9.57 -3.19
N ARG A 149 24.92 -9.34 -4.39
CA ARG A 149 25.68 -9.48 -5.65
C ARG A 149 26.81 -8.44 -5.79
N ARG A 150 26.62 -7.21 -5.29
CA ARG A 150 27.66 -6.16 -5.31
C ARG A 150 28.78 -6.37 -4.31
N LYS A 151 28.53 -7.03 -3.17
CA LYS A 151 29.58 -7.37 -2.18
C LYS A 151 30.52 -8.50 -2.63
N ARG A 152 30.18 -9.22 -3.69
CA ARG A 152 30.97 -10.35 -4.24
C ARG A 152 31.84 -9.97 -5.45
N LYS A 153 31.82 -8.70 -5.87
CA LYS A 153 32.76 -8.14 -6.86
C LYS A 153 33.76 -7.26 -6.13
#